data_AF-A0A523HIH8-F1
#
_entry.id   AF-A0A523HIH8-F1
#
_cell.length_a   1.000
_cell.length_b   1.000
_cell.length_c   1.000
_cell.angle_alpha   90.00
_cell.angle_beta   90.00
_cell.angle_gamma   90.00
#
_symmetry.space_group_name_H-M   'P 1'
#
loop_
_entity.id
_entity.type
_entity.pdbx_description
1 polymer ?
#
loop_
_entity_poly.entity_id
_entity_poly.type
_entity_poly.pdbx_seq_one_letter_code
_entity_poly.pdbx_strand_id
1 'polypeptide(L)'
;MKTKLSILLTTLLLASIPALFSASVGEKPDEFDKKWGLPDSPTGQKCAAFLTVIHKKDIDLTRRFLNQHLAPEFLSSVSMEEHLKQFKWMHDTIGELEVLGITKTSPSSAELKVRSKESGKKYKATLEFEPKEPYRIANIDVQASGGYGLKSNSDTKMCASPKAGCCAPKN
;
A
#
# COMPACT_ATOMS: atom_id res chain seq x y z
N MET A 1 -12.65 -79.10 23.38
CA MET A 1 -11.44 -78.53 22.75
C MET A 1 -11.27 -77.11 23.25
N LYS A 2 -10.09 -76.78 23.76
CA LYS A 2 -9.75 -75.51 24.44
C LYS A 2 -8.89 -74.69 23.48
N THR A 3 -9.22 -73.43 23.25
CA THR A 3 -8.28 -72.45 22.69
C THR A 3 -8.32 -71.18 23.53
N LYS A 4 -7.22 -70.97 24.25
CA LYS A 4 -6.83 -69.72 24.93
C LYS A 4 -6.02 -68.89 23.92
N LEU A 5 -6.23 -67.57 23.86
CA LEU A 5 -5.20 -66.58 23.44
C LEU A 5 -5.72 -65.17 23.79
N SER A 6 -5.30 -64.50 24.86
CA SER A 6 -4.03 -63.83 25.18
C SER A 6 -3.69 -62.57 24.36
N ILE A 7 -3.72 -61.42 25.07
CA ILE A 7 -2.75 -60.29 25.08
C ILE A 7 -2.77 -59.43 23.78
N LEU A 8 -3.07 -58.12 23.77
CA LEU A 8 -2.26 -57.02 24.32
C LEU A 8 -3.09 -55.73 24.51
N LEU A 9 -3.08 -55.25 25.74
CA LEU A 9 -3.52 -53.94 26.18
C LEU A 9 -2.38 -52.95 25.92
N THR A 10 -2.40 -52.24 24.79
CA THR A 10 -1.40 -51.21 24.47
C THR A 10 -1.88 -49.87 25.00
N THR A 11 -1.47 -49.55 26.22
CA THR A 11 -1.63 -48.25 26.87
C THR A 11 -0.84 -47.19 26.09
N LEU A 12 -1.49 -46.51 25.15
CA LEU A 12 -0.89 -45.40 24.43
C LEU A 12 -0.95 -44.15 25.33
N LEU A 13 0.21 -43.82 25.89
CA LEU A 13 0.49 -42.64 26.69
C LEU A 13 0.17 -41.37 25.87
N LEU A 14 -0.96 -40.71 26.14
CA LEU A 14 -1.19 -39.34 25.66
C LEU A 14 -0.22 -38.41 26.42
N ALA A 15 0.96 -38.17 25.84
CA ALA A 15 1.80 -37.06 26.23
C ALA A 15 1.03 -35.77 25.94
N SER A 16 0.45 -35.18 26.98
CA SER A 16 -0.09 -33.83 26.98
C SER A 16 1.07 -32.86 26.76
N ILE A 17 1.41 -32.60 25.51
CA ILE A 17 2.35 -31.55 25.13
C ILE A 17 1.68 -30.22 25.51
N PRO A 18 2.21 -29.45 26.48
CA PRO A 18 1.74 -28.09 26.68
C PRO A 18 2.09 -27.34 25.40
N ALA A 19 1.06 -26.94 24.65
CA ALA A 19 1.21 -26.01 23.56
C ALA A 19 1.91 -24.77 24.15
N LEU A 20 3.20 -24.63 23.83
CA LEU A 20 3.90 -23.36 23.87
C LEU A 20 3.14 -22.48 22.87
N PHE A 21 2.06 -21.85 23.36
CA PHE A 21 1.49 -20.68 22.75
C PHE A 21 2.61 -19.66 22.77
N SER A 22 3.35 -19.59 21.67
CA SER A 22 4.10 -18.40 21.30
C SER A 22 3.14 -17.26 21.53
N ALA A 23 3.45 -16.45 22.54
CA ALA A 23 2.83 -15.16 22.72
C ALA A 23 3.12 -14.40 21.42
N SER A 24 2.18 -14.45 20.47
CA SER A 24 2.05 -13.43 19.46
C SER A 24 2.05 -12.14 20.24
N VAL A 25 3.14 -11.38 20.12
CA VAL A 25 3.22 -10.00 20.56
C VAL A 25 1.93 -9.37 20.08
N GLY A 26 1.02 -9.14 21.02
CA GLY A 26 -0.22 -8.44 20.79
C GLY A 26 0.15 -6.99 20.57
N GLU A 27 0.75 -6.67 19.42
CA GLU A 27 0.48 -5.39 18.79
C GLU A 27 -1.03 -5.33 18.71
N LYS A 28 -1.62 -4.46 19.54
CA LYS A 28 -3.06 -4.24 19.58
C LYS A 28 -3.54 -4.07 18.15
N PRO A 29 -4.63 -4.74 17.76
CA PRO A 29 -5.15 -4.64 16.41
C PRO A 29 -5.33 -3.16 16.11
N ASP A 30 -4.51 -2.69 15.16
CA ASP A 30 -4.89 -1.65 14.24
C ASP A 30 -5.36 -0.35 14.91
N GLU A 31 -4.51 0.22 15.78
CA GLU A 31 -4.64 1.63 16.14
C GLU A 31 -4.15 2.50 14.96
N PHE A 32 -4.82 2.35 13.81
CA PHE A 32 -4.67 3.29 12.71
C PHE A 32 -5.23 4.61 13.20
N ASP A 33 -4.32 5.53 13.49
CA ASP A 33 -4.58 6.78 14.19
C ASP A 33 -5.90 7.44 13.73
N LYS A 34 -6.84 7.64 14.66
CA LYS A 34 -8.03 8.50 14.45
C LYS A 34 -7.67 9.94 14.06
N LYS A 35 -6.37 10.29 14.06
CA LYS A 35 -5.81 11.59 13.70
C LYS A 35 -6.22 12.08 12.31
N TRP A 36 -6.59 11.19 11.40
CA TRP A 36 -6.90 11.54 10.02
C TRP A 36 -8.30 12.14 9.84
N GLY A 37 -9.15 12.18 10.88
CA GLY A 37 -10.50 12.75 10.80
C GLY A 37 -11.43 11.98 9.87
N LEU A 38 -11.15 10.68 9.67
CA LEU A 38 -11.89 9.78 8.80
C LEU A 38 -13.20 9.31 9.45
N PRO A 39 -14.28 9.07 8.68
CA PRO A 39 -15.52 8.53 9.22
C PRO A 39 -15.30 7.12 9.76
N ASP A 40 -15.94 6.81 10.90
CA ASP A 40 -15.87 5.47 11.51
C ASP A 40 -16.69 4.47 10.69
N SER A 41 -16.05 3.90 9.68
CA SER A 41 -16.60 2.95 8.73
C SER A 41 -15.50 2.00 8.27
N PRO A 42 -15.81 0.77 7.79
CA PRO A 42 -14.79 -0.17 7.31
C PRO A 42 -13.87 0.43 6.23
N THR A 43 -14.45 1.19 5.31
CA THR A 43 -13.70 1.93 4.27
C THR A 43 -12.82 3.03 4.87
N GLY A 44 -13.36 3.82 5.80
CA GLY A 44 -12.62 4.87 6.49
C GLY A 44 -11.43 4.33 7.28
N GLN A 45 -11.59 3.19 7.96
CA GLN A 45 -10.51 2.53 8.68
C GLN A 45 -9.40 2.05 7.73
N LYS A 46 -9.73 1.53 6.54
CA LYS A 46 -8.74 1.14 5.52
C LYS A 46 -8.02 2.34 4.91
N CYS A 47 -8.72 3.45 4.69
CA CYS A 47 -8.10 4.72 4.29
C CYS A 47 -7.11 5.21 5.36
N ALA A 48 -7.47 5.11 6.65
CA ALA A 48 -6.60 5.49 7.76
C ALA A 48 -5.37 4.60 7.81
N ALA A 49 -5.54 3.30 7.57
CA ALA A 49 -4.46 2.33 7.48
C ALA A 49 -3.46 2.66 6.38
N PHE A 50 -3.98 2.91 5.17
CA PHE A 50 -3.18 3.30 4.02
C PHE A 50 -2.36 4.57 4.30
N LEU A 51 -2.99 5.63 4.83
CA LEU A 51 -2.31 6.89 5.17
C LEU A 51 -1.23 6.70 6.25
N THR A 52 -1.51 5.84 7.24
CA THR A 52 -0.57 5.55 8.33
C THR A 52 0.69 4.87 7.82
N VAL A 53 0.54 3.89 6.92
CA VAL A 53 1.66 3.16 6.33
C VAL A 53 2.56 4.07 5.49
N ILE A 54 1.98 4.94 4.66
CA ILE A 54 2.77 5.92 3.90
C ILE A 54 3.51 6.86 4.86
N HIS A 55 2.89 7.26 5.97
CA HIS A 55 3.49 8.22 6.91
C HIS A 55 4.62 7.63 7.77
N LYS A 56 4.56 6.35 8.18
CA LYS A 56 5.45 5.79 9.21
C LYS A 56 6.81 5.28 8.73
N LYS A 57 7.05 5.13 7.42
CA LYS A 57 8.31 4.59 6.85
C LYS A 57 8.71 3.19 7.34
N ASP A 58 7.76 2.43 7.89
CA ASP A 58 8.02 1.12 8.49
C ASP A 58 7.68 0.02 7.48
N ILE A 59 8.69 -0.71 7.03
CA ILE A 59 8.56 -1.79 6.04
C ILE A 59 7.80 -2.99 6.60
N ASP A 60 7.94 -3.30 7.89
CA ASP A 60 7.24 -4.42 8.50
C ASP A 60 5.76 -4.08 8.71
N LEU A 61 5.46 -2.85 9.14
CA LEU A 61 4.11 -2.31 9.17
C LEU A 61 3.48 -2.33 7.77
N THR A 62 4.23 -1.90 6.75
CA THR A 62 3.79 -1.92 5.35
C THR A 62 3.45 -3.35 4.94
N ARG A 63 4.33 -4.32 5.21
CA ARG A 63 4.09 -5.74 4.87
C ARG A 63 2.84 -6.30 5.57
N ARG A 64 2.62 -5.98 6.85
CA ARG A 64 1.39 -6.37 7.57
C ARG A 64 0.16 -5.77 6.90
N PHE A 65 0.19 -4.47 6.61
CA PHE A 65 -0.89 -3.78 5.92
C PHE A 65 -1.24 -4.41 4.57
N LEU A 66 -0.22 -4.70 3.75
CA LEU A 66 -0.41 -5.31 2.43
C LEU A 66 -1.18 -6.64 2.57
N ASN A 67 -0.74 -7.52 3.47
CA ASN A 67 -1.38 -8.83 3.67
C ASN A 67 -2.80 -8.76 4.26
N GLN A 68 -3.09 -7.77 5.09
CA GLN A 68 -4.37 -7.67 5.81
C GLN A 68 -5.43 -6.88 5.05
N HIS A 69 -5.04 -5.82 4.33
CA HIS A 69 -5.98 -4.85 3.78
C HIS A 69 -6.12 -4.88 2.26
N LEU A 70 -5.20 -5.50 1.52
CA LEU A 70 -5.27 -5.57 0.06
C LEU A 70 -5.95 -6.86 -0.43
N ALA A 71 -6.65 -6.73 -1.56
CA ALA A 71 -7.29 -7.85 -2.22
C ALA A 71 -6.24 -8.88 -2.68
N PRO A 72 -6.52 -10.20 -2.59
CA PRO A 72 -5.61 -11.23 -3.07
C PRO A 72 -5.21 -11.04 -4.54
N GLU A 73 -6.15 -10.62 -5.39
CA GLU A 73 -5.92 -10.35 -6.80
C GLU A 73 -4.91 -9.22 -6.99
N PHE A 74 -5.02 -8.14 -6.21
CA PHE A 74 -4.07 -7.04 -6.23
C PHE A 74 -2.67 -7.50 -5.78
N LEU A 75 -2.59 -8.25 -4.69
CA LEU A 75 -1.32 -8.80 -4.16
C LEU A 75 -0.65 -9.78 -5.10
N SER A 76 -1.42 -10.46 -5.97
CA SER A 76 -0.90 -11.42 -6.94
C SER A 76 -0.37 -10.77 -8.22
N SER A 77 -0.64 -9.48 -8.44
CA SER A 77 -0.27 -8.77 -9.67
C SER A 77 1.23 -8.57 -9.84
N VAL A 78 1.95 -8.42 -8.73
CA VAL A 78 3.41 -8.30 -8.66
C VAL A 78 3.93 -8.96 -7.38
N SER A 79 5.25 -9.10 -7.23
CA SER A 79 5.82 -9.66 -6.01
C SER A 79 5.62 -8.72 -4.80
N MET A 80 5.61 -9.29 -3.59
CA MET A 80 5.60 -8.52 -2.35
C MET A 80 6.75 -7.49 -2.29
N GLU A 81 7.92 -7.83 -2.83
CA GLU A 81 9.06 -6.92 -2.89
C GLU A 81 8.79 -5.68 -3.77
N GLU A 82 8.12 -5.86 -4.91
CA GLU A 82 7.79 -4.73 -5.79
C GLU A 82 6.72 -3.84 -5.16
N HIS A 83 5.74 -4.42 -4.44
CA HIS A 83 4.80 -3.64 -3.63
C HIS A 83 5.52 -2.81 -2.55
N LEU A 84 6.44 -3.41 -1.79
CA LEU A 84 7.19 -2.70 -0.75
C LEU A 84 8.05 -1.57 -1.34
N LYS A 85 8.68 -1.81 -2.50
CA LYS A 85 9.44 -0.80 -3.24
C LYS A 85 8.56 0.36 -3.70
N GLN A 86 7.35 0.08 -4.19
CA GLN A 86 6.38 1.11 -4.57
C GLN A 86 5.96 1.96 -3.36
N PHE A 87 5.67 1.34 -2.21
CA PHE A 87 5.33 2.07 -0.99
C PHE A 87 6.49 2.90 -0.46
N LYS A 88 7.72 2.36 -0.51
CA LYS A 88 8.92 3.13 -0.20
C LYS A 88 9.07 4.33 -1.12
N TRP A 89 8.87 4.16 -2.44
CA TRP A 89 8.93 5.26 -3.40
C TRP A 89 7.85 6.32 -3.14
N MET A 90 6.61 5.92 -2.83
CA MET A 90 5.53 6.86 -2.47
C MET A 90 5.92 7.67 -1.25
N HIS A 91 6.42 7.00 -0.22
CA HIS A 91 6.93 7.67 0.97
C HIS A 91 8.06 8.65 0.62
N ASP A 92 9.10 8.22 -0.10
CA ASP A 92 10.26 9.06 -0.40
C ASP A 92 9.91 10.26 -1.30
N THR A 93 8.88 10.13 -2.13
CA THR A 93 8.42 11.18 -3.04
C THR A 93 7.49 12.18 -2.36
N ILE A 94 6.60 11.70 -1.48
CA ILE A 94 5.55 12.53 -0.89
C ILE A 94 5.99 13.07 0.49
N GLY A 95 6.78 12.31 1.26
CA GLY A 95 7.22 12.67 2.59
C GLY A 95 6.09 12.72 3.60
N GLU A 96 6.20 13.60 4.59
CA GLU A 96 5.12 13.82 5.56
C GLU A 96 3.83 14.33 4.90
N LEU A 97 2.69 13.75 5.29
CA LEU A 97 1.38 14.04 4.74
C LEU A 97 0.54 14.97 5.63
N GLU A 98 -0.20 15.87 5.00
CA GLU A 98 -1.36 16.57 5.53
C GLU A 98 -2.60 16.17 4.72
N VAL A 99 -3.63 15.64 5.38
CA VAL A 99 -4.90 15.28 4.71
C VAL A 99 -5.73 16.55 4.52
N LEU A 100 -6.02 16.87 3.26
CA LEU A 100 -6.83 18.03 2.89
C LEU A 100 -8.32 17.72 2.84
N GLY A 101 -8.69 16.47 2.55
CA GLY A 101 -10.08 16.07 2.44
C GLY A 101 -10.23 14.68 1.89
N ILE A 102 -11.39 14.10 2.17
CA ILE A 102 -11.71 12.71 1.81
C ILE A 102 -13.13 12.70 1.27
N THR A 103 -13.29 12.17 0.08
CA THR A 103 -14.57 12.13 -0.61
C THR A 103 -14.88 10.70 -1.00
N LYS A 104 -16.03 10.18 -0.55
CA LYS A 104 -16.55 8.92 -1.09
C LYS A 104 -17.06 9.18 -2.51
N THR A 105 -16.46 8.53 -3.50
CA THR A 105 -16.79 8.72 -4.92
C THR A 105 -17.84 7.73 -5.41
N SER A 106 -17.88 6.53 -4.81
CA SER A 106 -18.89 5.50 -5.08
C SER A 106 -19.10 4.62 -3.84
N PRO A 107 -20.05 3.66 -3.84
CA PRO A 107 -20.20 2.70 -2.73
C PRO A 107 -18.91 1.96 -2.37
N SER A 108 -18.03 1.73 -3.35
CA SER A 108 -16.80 0.95 -3.25
C SER A 108 -15.55 1.74 -3.69
N SER A 109 -15.58 3.07 -3.60
CA SER A 109 -14.41 3.91 -3.91
C SER A 109 -14.36 5.16 -3.04
N ALA A 110 -13.13 5.57 -2.70
CA ALA A 110 -12.86 6.79 -1.96
C ALA A 110 -11.67 7.54 -2.59
N GLU A 111 -11.77 8.86 -2.59
CA GLU A 111 -10.72 9.77 -3.01
C GLU A 111 -10.14 10.47 -1.78
N LEU A 112 -8.83 10.44 -1.65
CA LEU A 112 -8.04 11.11 -0.62
C LEU A 112 -7.27 12.26 -1.27
N LYS A 113 -7.48 13.49 -0.80
CA LYS A 113 -6.66 14.64 -1.17
C LYS A 113 -5.65 14.88 -0.07
N VAL A 114 -4.37 14.83 -0.41
CA VAL A 114 -3.28 15.04 0.54
C VAL A 114 -2.31 16.09 0.03
N ARG A 115 -1.56 16.69 0.96
CA ARG A 115 -0.46 17.61 0.68
C ARG A 115 0.80 17.09 1.34
N SER A 116 1.89 17.08 0.59
CA SER A 116 3.24 16.91 1.16
C SER A 116 3.58 18.13 2.01
N LYS A 117 3.87 17.93 3.30
CA LYS A 117 4.35 19.01 4.17
C LYS A 117 5.73 19.52 3.76
N GLU A 118 6.56 18.64 3.21
CA GLU A 118 7.93 18.95 2.79
C GLU A 118 7.95 19.76 1.49
N SER A 119 7.20 19.33 0.47
CA SER A 119 7.25 19.95 -0.86
C SER A 119 6.08 20.90 -1.16
N GLY A 120 5.03 20.90 -0.34
CA GLY A 120 3.78 21.61 -0.60
C GLY A 120 2.95 21.05 -1.76
N LYS A 121 3.45 20.03 -2.47
CA LYS A 121 2.74 19.39 -3.60
C LYS A 121 1.49 18.68 -3.11
N LYS A 122 0.43 18.77 -3.92
CA LYS A 122 -0.84 18.11 -3.65
C LYS A 122 -0.90 16.80 -4.44
N TYR A 123 -1.48 15.78 -3.83
CA TYR A 123 -1.72 14.49 -4.43
C TYR A 123 -3.16 14.06 -4.20
N LYS A 124 -3.68 13.32 -5.17
CA LYS A 124 -4.97 12.65 -5.12
C LYS A 124 -4.70 11.16 -5.15
N ALA A 125 -5.09 10.46 -4.09
CA ALA A 125 -5.09 9.00 -4.07
C ALA A 125 -6.52 8.49 -4.20
N THR A 126 -6.76 7.59 -5.15
CA THR A 126 -8.04 6.89 -5.33
C THR A 126 -7.87 5.47 -4.82
N LEU A 127 -8.71 5.08 -3.87
CA LEU A 127 -8.78 3.71 -3.37
C LEU A 127 -10.07 3.08 -3.85
N GLU A 128 -9.96 1.94 -4.52
CA GLU A 128 -11.10 1.11 -4.88
C GLU A 128 -11.14 -0.10 -3.96
N PHE A 129 -12.34 -0.47 -3.52
CA PHE A 129 -12.58 -1.52 -2.55
C PHE A 129 -13.38 -2.66 -3.20
N GLU A 130 -13.20 -3.87 -2.70
CA GLU A 130 -14.09 -4.99 -3.01
C GLU A 130 -15.55 -4.61 -2.66
N PRO A 131 -16.54 -5.05 -3.45
CA PRO A 131 -17.95 -4.70 -3.20
C PRO A 131 -18.55 -5.44 -2.00
N LYS A 132 -17.88 -6.48 -1.50
CA LYS A 132 -18.31 -7.33 -0.39
C LYS A 132 -17.27 -7.31 0.72
N GLU A 133 -17.69 -7.71 1.91
CA GLU A 133 -16.77 -7.95 3.01
C GLU A 133 -15.65 -8.93 2.59
N PRO A 134 -14.39 -8.68 3.01
CA PRO A 134 -13.99 -7.71 4.03
C PRO A 134 -13.62 -6.33 3.46
N TYR A 135 -14.15 -5.93 2.29
CA TYR A 135 -13.94 -4.64 1.63
C TYR A 135 -12.46 -4.32 1.41
N ARG A 136 -11.65 -5.30 0.99
CA ARG A 136 -10.21 -5.08 0.79
C ARG A 136 -9.97 -4.06 -0.32
N ILE A 137 -8.83 -3.39 -0.27
CA ILE A 137 -8.44 -2.44 -1.30
C ILE A 137 -8.05 -3.26 -2.53
N ALA A 138 -8.85 -3.13 -3.58
CA ALA A 138 -8.67 -3.81 -4.86
C ALA A 138 -7.79 -3.00 -5.83
N ASN A 139 -7.70 -1.68 -5.65
CA ASN A 139 -6.88 -0.82 -6.48
C ASN A 139 -6.42 0.43 -5.72
N ILE A 140 -5.21 0.91 -6.05
CA ILE A 140 -4.60 2.13 -5.51
C ILE A 140 -4.04 2.92 -6.68
N ASP A 141 -4.59 4.10 -6.91
CA ASP A 141 -4.07 5.06 -7.89
C ASP A 141 -3.63 6.34 -7.18
N VAL A 142 -2.44 6.85 -7.48
CA VAL A 142 -1.89 8.07 -6.86
C VAL A 142 -1.42 9.02 -7.95
N GLN A 143 -2.05 10.19 -8.02
CA GLN A 143 -1.75 11.21 -9.02
C GLN A 143 -1.36 12.52 -8.34
N ALA A 144 -0.41 13.26 -8.92
CA ALA A 144 -0.16 14.64 -8.50
C ALA A 144 -1.39 15.51 -8.82
N SER A 145 -2.02 16.08 -7.80
CA SER A 145 -3.24 16.88 -7.89
C SER A 145 -2.95 18.36 -7.70
N GLY A 146 -1.98 18.85 -8.44
CA GLY A 146 -1.82 20.26 -8.72
C GLY A 146 -1.76 20.31 -10.22
N GLY A 147 -2.61 21.12 -10.85
CA GLY A 147 -2.27 21.61 -12.17
C GLY A 147 -0.89 22.19 -12.02
N TYR A 148 0.12 21.46 -12.47
CA TYR A 148 1.35 22.09 -12.82
C TYR A 148 0.84 23.14 -13.81
N GLY A 149 0.81 24.39 -13.38
CA GLY A 149 1.42 25.42 -14.19
C GLY A 149 2.84 24.95 -14.47
N LEU A 150 2.99 23.91 -15.31
CA LEU A 150 3.84 24.04 -16.45
C LEU A 150 3.40 25.38 -17.00
N LYS A 151 4.07 26.46 -16.56
CA LYS A 151 4.47 27.45 -17.53
C LYS A 151 5.10 26.59 -18.60
N SER A 152 4.29 26.28 -19.61
CA SER A 152 4.77 25.80 -20.88
C SER A 152 5.88 26.77 -21.20
N ASN A 153 7.13 26.38 -20.95
CA ASN A 153 8.28 27.04 -21.53
C ASN A 153 8.26 26.66 -23.02
N SER A 154 7.18 27.04 -23.71
CA SER A 154 7.16 27.21 -25.16
C SER A 154 8.13 28.31 -25.59
N ASP A 155 8.72 29.04 -24.64
CA ASP A 155 9.89 29.90 -24.84
C ASP A 155 11.23 29.16 -24.75
N THR A 156 11.24 27.81 -24.77
CA THR A 156 12.42 27.10 -25.28
C THR A 156 12.42 27.27 -26.80
N LYS A 157 12.73 28.48 -27.23
CA LYS A 157 13.15 28.82 -28.58
C LYS A 157 14.20 27.77 -28.95
N MET A 158 13.80 26.81 -29.78
CA MET A 158 14.69 25.86 -30.42
C MET A 158 15.91 26.65 -30.86
N CYS A 159 17.06 26.36 -30.26
CA CYS A 159 18.33 26.77 -30.83
C CYS A 159 18.31 26.31 -32.27
N ALA A 160 18.25 27.28 -33.18
CA ALA A 160 18.34 27.06 -34.60
C ALA A 160 19.53 26.12 -34.86
N SER A 161 19.27 25.00 -35.52
CA SER A 161 20.32 24.18 -36.09
C SER A 161 21.27 25.09 -36.87
N PRO A 162 22.57 25.16 -36.55
CA PRO A 162 23.53 25.74 -37.46
C PRO A 162 23.51 24.88 -38.73
N LYS A 163 23.04 25.45 -39.83
CA LYS A 163 23.21 24.85 -41.17
C LYS A 163 24.71 24.65 -41.35
N ALA A 164 25.14 23.39 -41.40
CA ALA A 164 26.49 23.02 -41.74
C ALA A 164 26.84 23.59 -43.12
N GLY A 165 27.75 24.55 -43.12
CA GLY A 165 28.50 24.92 -44.30
C GLY A 165 29.47 23.79 -44.63
N CYS A 166 29.09 22.93 -45.57
CA CYS A 166 30.04 22.06 -46.25
C CYS A 166 30.66 22.86 -47.40
N CYS A 167 31.73 23.60 -47.10
CA CYS A 167 32.68 24.06 -48.11
C CYS A 167 33.66 22.91 -48.40
N ALA A 168 33.59 22.34 -49.60
CA ALA A 168 34.60 21.43 -50.11
C ALA A 168 35.80 22.23 -50.65
N PRO A 169 37.05 21.93 -50.28
CA PRO A 169 38.22 22.45 -50.99
C PRO A 169 38.45 21.67 -52.29
N LYS A 170 38.73 22.42 -53.35
CA LYS A 170 39.24 21.92 -54.63
C LYS A 170 40.71 21.52 -54.45
N ASN A 171 41.07 20.31 -54.89
CA ASN A 171 42.24 20.05 -55.74
C ASN A 171 42.19 18.63 -56.29
#